data_AF-A0A652LF02-F1
#
_entry.id   AF-A0A652LF02-F1
#
_cell.length_a   1.000
_cell.length_b   1.000
_cell.length_c   1.000
_cell.angle_alpha   90.00
_cell.angle_beta   90.00
_cell.angle_gamma   90.00
#
_symmetry.space_group_name_H-M   'P 1'
#
loop_
_entity.id
_entity.type
_entity.pdbx_description
1 polymer ?
#
loop_
_entity_poly.entity_id
_entity_poly.type
_entity_poly.pdbx_seq_one_letter_code
_entity_poly.pdbx_strand_id
1 'polypeptide(L)' 'MSAVRTPLPVVLAGARGHGRTHLLNIRRLERLGLVRLAGVCE' A
#
# COMPACT_ATOMS: atom_id res chain seq x y z
N MET A 1 19.53 -16.24 10.61
CA MET A 1 18.08 -16.30 10.31
C MET A 1 17.65 -14.96 9.74
N SER A 2 17.35 -14.88 8.45
CA SER A 2 16.76 -13.67 7.88
C SER A 2 15.31 -13.58 8.36
N ALA A 3 14.94 -12.51 9.04
CA ALA A 3 13.57 -12.32 9.50
C ALA A 3 12.64 -12.32 8.28
N VAL A 4 11.58 -13.13 8.32
CA VAL A 4 10.51 -13.06 7.31
C VAL A 4 9.92 -11.66 7.40
N ARG A 5 10.19 -10.83 6.40
CA ARG A 5 9.58 -9.49 6.30
C ARG A 5 8.13 -9.67 5.90
N THR A 6 7.22 -9.59 6.86
CA THR A 6 5.79 -9.53 6.61
C THR A 6 5.45 -8.19 5.94
N PRO A 7 4.62 -8.17 4.88
CA PRO A 7 4.22 -6.93 4.23
C PRO A 7 3.55 -5.96 5.20
N LEU A 8 3.91 -4.67 5.15
CA LEU A 8 3.35 -3.66 6.04
C LEU A 8 1.89 -3.34 5.63
N PRO A 9 0.89 -3.49 6.52
CA PRO A 9 -0.47 -3.06 6.23
C PRO A 9 -0.54 -1.52 6.19
N VAL A 10 -1.14 -0.97 5.13
CA VAL A 10 -1.30 0.48 4.95
C VAL A 10 -2.73 0.85 4.58
N VAL A 11 -3.19 2.01 5.02
CA VAL A 11 -4.47 2.61 4.61
C VAL A 11 -4.17 3.87 3.81
N LEU A 12 -4.88 4.07 2.70
CA LEU A 12 -4.82 5.32 1.93
C LEU A 12 -5.95 6.25 2.36
N ALA A 13 -5.61 7.43 2.88
CA ALA A 13 -6.59 8.50 3.13
C ALA A 13 -6.69 9.43 1.91
N GLY A 14 -7.89 9.56 1.35
CA GLY A 14 -8.22 10.29 0.13
C GLY A 14 -7.65 9.65 -1.13
N ALA A 15 -8.37 8.73 -1.77
CA ALA A 15 -7.97 8.12 -3.04
C ALA A 15 -8.43 8.91 -4.28
N ARG A 16 -9.07 10.06 -4.10
CA ARG A 16 -9.43 11.00 -5.17
C ARG A 16 -8.30 11.98 -5.47
N GLY A 17 -8.35 12.61 -6.66
CA GLY A 17 -7.30 13.55 -7.10
C GLY A 17 -5.92 12.90 -7.11
N HIS A 18 -4.97 13.49 -6.38
CA HIS A 18 -3.62 12.96 -6.19
C HIS A 18 -3.58 11.56 -5.54
N GLY A 19 -4.63 11.21 -4.79
CA GLY A 19 -4.81 9.89 -4.20
C GLY A 19 -4.79 8.73 -5.20
N ARG A 20 -5.21 8.97 -6.45
CA ARG A 20 -5.15 7.94 -7.51
C ARG A 20 -3.73 7.50 -7.79
N THR A 21 -2.79 8.44 -7.84
CA THR A 21 -1.36 8.15 -8.04
C THR A 21 -0.78 7.42 -6.83
N HIS A 22 -1.17 7.78 -5.61
CA HIS A 22 -0.77 7.05 -4.41
C HIS A 22 -1.28 5.60 -4.42
N LEU A 23 -2.52 5.36 -4.86
CA LEU A 23 -3.06 4.02 -4.99
C LEU A 23 -2.25 3.18 -5.99
N LEU A 24 -1.85 3.75 -7.14
CA LEU A 24 -0.98 3.07 -8.11
C LEU A 24 0.38 2.70 -7.51
N ASN A 25 0.98 3.59 -6.72
CA ASN A 25 2.25 3.34 -6.05
C ASN A 25 2.12 2.25 -4.98
N ILE A 26 1.05 2.28 -4.17
CA ILE A 26 0.79 1.24 -3.17
C ILE A 26 0.62 -0.11 -3.85
N ARG A 27 -0.15 -0.19 -4.95
CA ARG A 27 -0.31 -1.43 -5.74
C ARG A 27 1.02 -1.92 -6.32
N ARG A 28 1.94 -1.02 -6.71
CA ARG A 28 3.29 -1.39 -7.15
C ARG A 28 4.09 -2.00 -5.99
N LEU A 29 4.04 -1.42 -4.81
CA LEU A 29 4.73 -1.92 -3.62
C LEU A 29 4.12 -3.24 -3.12
N GLU A 30 2.82 -3.42 -3.27
CA GLU A 30 2.11 -4.67 -2.93
C GLU A 30 2.57 -5.83 -3.83
N ARG A 31 2.77 -5.58 -5.13
CA ARG A 31 3.38 -6.57 -6.04
C ARG A 31 4.82 -6.93 -5.68
N LEU A 32 5.55 -6.05 -4.99
CA LEU A 32 6.90 -6.31 -4.49
C LEU A 32 6.90 -7.01 -3.12
N GLY A 33 5.73 -7.29 -2.54
CA GLY A 33 5.60 -7.89 -1.20
C GLY A 33 6.01 -6.94 -0.07
N LEU A 34 6.12 -5.64 -0.32
CA LEU A 34 6.59 -4.67 0.67
C LEU A 34 5.46 -4.17 1.57
N VAL A 35 4.26 -4.04 1.00
CA VAL A 35 3.06 -3.54 1.69
C VAL A 35 1.84 -4.37 1.32
N ARG A 36 0.77 -4.22 2.09
CA ARG A 36 -0.58 -4.71 1.76
C ARG A 36 -1.56 -3.55 1.91
N LEU A 37 -2.36 -3.27 0.89
CA LEU A 37 -3.42 -2.27 1.03
C LEU A 37 -4.52 -2.83 1.94
N ALA A 38 -4.61 -2.29 3.15
CA ALA A 38 -5.56 -2.71 4.17
C ALA A 38 -6.92 -2.00 4.05
N GLY A 39 -6.95 -0.81 3.44
CA GLY A 39 -8.19 -0.06 3.22
C GLY A 39 -7.97 1.29 2.55
N VAL A 40 -9.06 1.94 2.19
CA VAL A 40 -9.10 3.32 1.72
C VAL A 40 -10.12 4.07 2.56
N CYS A 41 -9.74 5.24 3.07
CA CYS A 41 -10.64 6.18 3.74
C CYS A 41 -10.84 7.40 2.84
N GLU A 42 -12.08 7.88 2.71
CA GLU A 42 -12.42 9.10 1.97
C GLU A 42 -12.89 10.20 2.91
#